data_AF-A0A6G0IIY7-F1
#
_entry.id   AF-A0A6G0IIY7-F1
#
_cell.length_a   1.000
_cell.length_b   1.000
_cell.length_c   1.000
_cell.angle_alpha   90.00
_cell.angle_beta   90.00
_cell.angle_gamma   90.00
#
_symmetry.space_group_name_H-M   'P 1'
#
loop_
_entity.id
_entity.type
_entity.pdbx_description
1 polymer ?
#
loop_
_entity_poly.entity_id
_entity_poly.type
_entity_poly.pdbx_seq_one_letter_code
_entity_poly.pdbx_strand_id
1 'polypeptide(L)'
;MADYERKRLVWAIKKTLLTLSADELFWIAKSAGSVPGMDESRVKSTDEEGCFEYICSFMSSEPLLEELKIQGGQIGDQGSDLSYNSVCRQMEDGLKEQFSDAEVVRAILKVIKPGTFKDMLMNKDDLTVEELKAFLHSHLDEQSNTELFQELMCTKQKDNETPQQFLYRVIGLKQKIMLASKHADTDVKYSATTVQDVFLHTVYQGLGHKHDDVRRELKPLLVDTRVSDEAILKQMKKIMCDKSERQRRLGPAICQRLTKVHSAQSEVNAAQCPGVKEKVPKPDVIQQLTEKLEQLTSMVDLMKQSMQTQAAGQFSHNGKGKGDRRREKPYSCDKCVEQNRPDCFHCFHCGEEGHRAVGCLKRPTRQGNWSRSLPRDKQ
;
A
#
# COMPACT_ATOMS: atom_id res chain seq x y z
N MET A 1 -19.05 -26.20 10.68
CA MET A 1 -20.21 -26.58 11.50
C MET A 1 -21.46 -25.77 11.14
N ALA A 2 -21.44 -24.43 11.20
CA ALA A 2 -22.61 -23.58 10.87
C ALA A 2 -23.34 -23.93 9.55
N ASP A 3 -22.63 -24.13 8.44
CA ASP A 3 -23.22 -24.48 7.14
C ASP A 3 -23.96 -25.84 7.13
N TYR A 4 -23.48 -26.82 7.91
CA TYR A 4 -24.15 -28.12 8.06
C TYR A 4 -25.47 -27.99 8.84
N GLU A 5 -25.44 -27.23 9.95
CA GLU A 5 -26.62 -26.95 10.75
C GLU A 5 -27.66 -26.12 9.98
N ARG A 6 -27.20 -25.11 9.20
CA ARG A 6 -28.08 -24.37 8.27
C ARG A 6 -28.75 -25.31 7.27
N LYS A 7 -27.98 -26.19 6.61
CA LYS A 7 -28.53 -27.15 5.64
C LYS A 7 -29.53 -28.11 6.28
N ARG A 8 -29.29 -28.57 7.52
CA ARG A 8 -30.23 -29.39 8.29
C ARG A 8 -31.52 -28.63 8.64
N LEU A 9 -31.41 -27.36 9.04
CA LEU A 9 -32.55 -26.50 9.36
C LEU A 9 -33.39 -26.18 8.11
N VAL A 10 -32.75 -25.76 7.00
CA VAL A 10 -33.45 -25.50 5.72
C VAL A 10 -34.14 -26.76 5.21
N TRP A 11 -33.53 -27.94 5.35
CA TRP A 11 -34.18 -29.21 4.99
C TRP A 11 -35.39 -29.53 5.89
N ALA A 12 -35.28 -29.28 7.20
CA ALA A 12 -36.40 -29.44 8.12
C ALA A 12 -37.57 -28.48 7.78
N ILE A 13 -37.27 -27.21 7.50
CA ILE A 13 -38.29 -26.23 7.09
C ILE A 13 -38.94 -26.66 5.78
N LYS A 14 -38.17 -27.02 4.75
CA LYS A 14 -38.73 -27.53 3.47
C LYS A 14 -39.63 -28.76 3.69
N LYS A 15 -39.25 -29.67 4.59
CA LYS A 15 -40.08 -30.84 4.92
C LYS A 15 -41.40 -30.45 5.58
N THR A 16 -41.42 -29.41 6.44
CA THR A 16 -42.65 -28.88 7.04
C THR A 16 -43.52 -28.16 6.02
N LEU A 17 -42.93 -27.35 5.12
CA LEU A 17 -43.66 -26.63 4.07
C LEU A 17 -44.45 -27.59 3.16
N LEU A 18 -43.90 -28.78 2.85
CA LEU A 18 -44.59 -29.84 2.10
C LEU A 18 -45.82 -30.46 2.80
N THR A 19 -46.13 -30.05 4.04
CA THR A 19 -47.30 -30.53 4.79
C THR A 19 -48.36 -29.45 5.02
N LEU A 20 -48.15 -28.24 4.51
CA LEU A 20 -49.06 -27.10 4.65
C LEU A 20 -50.00 -26.97 3.45
N SER A 21 -51.14 -26.33 3.68
CA SER A 21 -52.12 -25.98 2.64
C SER A 21 -51.73 -24.70 1.86
N ALA A 22 -52.36 -24.48 0.69
CA ALA A 22 -52.23 -23.25 -0.09
C ALA A 22 -52.32 -21.95 0.72
N ASP A 23 -53.34 -21.84 1.58
CA ASP A 23 -53.57 -20.64 2.37
C ASP A 23 -52.46 -20.41 3.41
N GLU A 24 -51.95 -21.48 4.03
CA GLU A 24 -50.84 -21.42 4.98
C GLU A 24 -49.52 -21.06 4.28
N LEU A 25 -49.23 -21.67 3.13
CA LEU A 25 -48.07 -21.33 2.30
C LEU A 25 -48.14 -19.88 1.82
N PHE A 26 -49.31 -19.40 1.41
CA PHE A 26 -49.53 -18.02 1.00
C PHE A 26 -49.30 -17.03 2.16
N TRP A 27 -49.80 -17.33 3.36
CA TRP A 27 -49.55 -16.50 4.54
C TRP A 27 -48.07 -16.46 4.92
N ILE A 28 -47.34 -17.57 4.82
CA ILE A 28 -45.89 -17.61 5.07
C ILE A 28 -45.13 -16.84 3.99
N ALA A 29 -45.46 -17.03 2.71
CA ALA A 29 -44.83 -16.32 1.59
C ALA A 29 -45.04 -14.80 1.68
N LYS A 30 -46.23 -14.36 2.07
CA LYS A 30 -46.57 -12.95 2.29
C LYS A 30 -45.95 -12.36 3.57
N SER A 31 -45.57 -13.20 4.53
CA SER A 31 -44.87 -12.79 5.76
C SER A 31 -43.34 -12.87 5.63
N ALA A 32 -42.83 -13.50 4.57
CA ALA A 32 -41.42 -13.50 4.21
C ALA A 32 -41.03 -12.15 3.57
N GLY A 33 -39.75 -11.78 3.69
CA GLY A 33 -39.23 -10.55 3.05
C GLY A 33 -39.11 -10.67 1.54
N SER A 34 -38.94 -9.53 0.86
CA SER A 34 -38.83 -9.45 -0.59
C SER A 34 -37.63 -10.25 -1.13
N VAL A 35 -37.87 -11.12 -2.12
CA VAL A 35 -36.82 -11.92 -2.77
C VAL A 35 -36.27 -11.18 -4.00
N PRO A 36 -34.96 -10.95 -4.13
CA PRO A 36 -34.37 -10.30 -5.31
C PRO A 36 -34.75 -11.01 -6.61
N GLY A 37 -35.38 -10.27 -7.53
CA GLY A 37 -35.79 -10.79 -8.85
C GLY A 37 -37.15 -11.51 -8.89
N MET A 38 -37.84 -11.69 -7.75
CA MET A 38 -39.24 -12.11 -7.71
C MET A 38 -40.15 -10.97 -7.27
N ASP A 39 -41.26 -10.81 -7.98
CA ASP A 39 -42.28 -9.80 -7.72
C ASP A 39 -43.34 -10.38 -6.76
N GLU A 40 -43.49 -9.77 -5.57
CA GLU A 40 -44.45 -10.19 -4.54
C GLU A 40 -45.89 -10.26 -5.08
N SER A 41 -46.25 -9.47 -6.10
CA SER A 41 -47.58 -9.51 -6.72
C SER A 41 -47.87 -10.78 -7.53
N ARG A 42 -46.86 -11.63 -7.76
CA ARG A 42 -47.02 -12.96 -8.38
C ARG A 42 -47.48 -14.02 -7.39
N VAL A 43 -47.24 -13.83 -6.10
CA VAL A 43 -47.65 -14.77 -5.04
C VAL A 43 -49.17 -14.70 -4.88
N LYS A 44 -49.86 -15.83 -5.12
CA LYS A 44 -51.33 -15.93 -5.08
C LYS A 44 -51.76 -17.05 -4.15
N SER A 45 -52.87 -16.86 -3.45
CA SER A 45 -53.40 -17.88 -2.52
C SER A 45 -53.87 -19.18 -3.20
N THR A 46 -54.01 -19.17 -4.53
CA THR A 46 -54.35 -20.36 -5.33
C THR A 46 -53.13 -21.03 -5.98
N ASP A 47 -51.91 -20.56 -5.70
CA ASP A 47 -50.67 -21.02 -6.34
C ASP A 47 -49.72 -21.62 -5.29
N GLU A 48 -50.00 -22.87 -4.91
CA GLU A 48 -49.22 -23.63 -3.91
C GLU A 48 -47.74 -23.71 -4.32
N GLU A 49 -47.48 -24.06 -5.58
CA GLU A 49 -46.14 -24.22 -6.12
C GLU A 49 -45.40 -22.87 -6.15
N GLY A 50 -46.06 -21.80 -6.61
CA GLY A 50 -45.49 -20.45 -6.61
C GLY A 50 -45.17 -19.93 -5.20
N CYS A 51 -46.02 -20.19 -4.21
CA CYS A 51 -45.75 -19.86 -2.81
C CYS A 51 -44.57 -20.69 -2.26
N PHE A 52 -44.51 -21.98 -2.56
CA PHE A 52 -43.44 -22.87 -2.13
C PHE A 52 -42.09 -22.51 -2.77
N GLU A 53 -42.05 -22.21 -4.07
CA GLU A 53 -40.86 -21.72 -4.76
C GLU A 53 -40.41 -20.36 -4.22
N TYR A 54 -41.33 -19.44 -3.93
CA TYR A 54 -40.99 -18.14 -3.34
C TYR A 54 -40.31 -18.30 -1.97
N ILE A 55 -40.88 -19.12 -1.07
CA ILE A 55 -40.28 -19.39 0.26
C ILE A 55 -38.94 -20.13 0.11
N CYS A 56 -38.83 -21.08 -0.83
CA CYS A 56 -37.56 -21.76 -1.12
C CYS A 56 -36.49 -20.81 -1.68
N SER A 57 -36.89 -19.84 -2.49
CA SER A 57 -36.01 -18.82 -3.05
C SER A 57 -35.57 -17.84 -1.97
N PHE A 58 -36.48 -17.40 -1.09
CA PHE A 58 -36.19 -16.60 0.09
C PHE A 58 -35.14 -17.28 0.99
N MET A 59 -35.35 -18.54 1.40
CA MET A 59 -34.39 -19.32 2.20
C MET A 59 -32.99 -19.48 1.58
N SER A 60 -32.93 -19.37 0.24
CA SER A 60 -31.70 -19.53 -0.56
C SER A 60 -31.11 -18.19 -1.03
N SER A 61 -31.77 -17.07 -0.74
CA SER A 61 -31.42 -15.74 -1.25
C SER A 61 -30.19 -15.14 -0.56
N GLU A 62 -29.46 -14.30 -1.29
CA GLU A 62 -28.25 -13.64 -0.79
C GLU A 62 -28.45 -12.77 0.47
N PRO A 63 -29.60 -12.09 0.72
CA PRO A 63 -29.82 -11.37 1.98
C PRO A 63 -29.75 -12.25 3.24
N LEU A 64 -30.04 -13.55 3.14
CA LEU A 64 -29.85 -14.51 4.24
C LEU A 64 -28.44 -15.13 4.29
N LEU A 65 -27.55 -14.73 3.37
CA LEU A 65 -26.17 -15.21 3.22
C LEU A 65 -25.13 -14.07 3.28
N GLU A 66 -25.59 -12.82 3.33
CA GLU A 66 -24.77 -11.63 3.34
C GLU A 66 -24.12 -11.49 4.72
N GLU A 67 -22.96 -12.13 4.91
CA GLU A 67 -22.16 -11.91 6.10
C GLU A 67 -21.45 -10.56 6.02
N LEU A 68 -21.51 -9.75 7.09
CA LEU A 68 -20.68 -8.56 7.24
C LEU A 68 -19.20 -8.91 7.01
N LYS A 69 -18.60 -8.31 5.97
CA LYS A 69 -17.21 -8.56 5.57
C LYS A 69 -16.33 -7.39 5.98
N ILE A 70 -15.52 -7.63 7.00
CA ILE A 70 -14.51 -6.68 7.45
C ILE A 70 -13.36 -6.63 6.42
N GLN A 71 -13.06 -5.43 5.95
CA GLN A 71 -12.05 -5.13 4.94
C GLN A 71 -10.81 -4.51 5.59
N GLY A 72 -9.65 -4.72 4.95
CA GLY A 72 -8.40 -4.01 5.26
C GLY A 72 -7.31 -4.81 5.97
N GLY A 73 -7.55 -6.08 6.35
CA GLY A 73 -6.51 -6.98 6.86
C GLY A 73 -6.93 -7.74 8.12
N GLN A 74 -5.97 -8.01 9.00
CA GLN A 74 -6.18 -8.80 10.22
C GLN A 74 -5.67 -8.09 11.49
N ILE A 75 -6.27 -8.44 12.63
CA ILE A 75 -5.86 -7.98 13.96
C ILE A 75 -5.01 -9.09 14.61
N GLY A 76 -3.93 -8.74 15.32
CA GLY A 76 -3.07 -9.73 15.98
C GLY A 76 -2.40 -9.20 17.24
N ASP A 77 -1.84 -10.11 18.04
CA ASP A 77 -1.25 -9.80 19.36
C ASP A 77 0.04 -8.96 19.29
N GLN A 78 0.79 -9.07 18.19
CA GLN A 78 2.10 -8.42 18.01
C GLN A 78 2.12 -7.47 16.80
N GLY A 79 0.95 -7.15 16.26
CA GLY A 79 0.81 -6.32 15.06
C GLY A 79 -0.50 -6.57 14.32
N SER A 80 -1.16 -5.48 13.98
CA SER A 80 -2.45 -5.45 13.29
C SER A 80 -2.35 -4.61 12.02
N ASP A 81 -2.96 -5.09 10.94
CA ASP A 81 -3.07 -4.35 9.68
C ASP A 81 -4.18 -3.28 9.76
N LEU A 82 -5.13 -3.49 10.68
CA LEU A 82 -6.29 -2.63 10.95
C LEU A 82 -6.02 -1.73 12.17
N SER A 83 -6.38 -0.45 12.07
CA SER A 83 -6.44 0.47 13.21
C SER A 83 -7.82 0.41 13.89
N TYR A 84 -7.89 0.78 15.17
CA TYR A 84 -9.14 0.78 15.94
C TYR A 84 -10.22 1.68 15.31
N ASN A 85 -9.87 2.87 14.83
CA ASN A 85 -10.79 3.73 14.08
C ASN A 85 -11.39 3.04 12.83
N SER A 86 -10.59 2.27 12.09
CA SER A 86 -11.06 1.53 10.90
C SER A 86 -12.04 0.42 11.28
N VAL A 87 -11.76 -0.26 12.39
CA VAL A 87 -12.61 -1.34 12.92
C VAL A 87 -13.92 -0.79 13.45
N CYS A 88 -13.88 0.26 14.28
CA CYS A 88 -15.08 0.93 14.81
C CYS A 88 -16.01 1.41 13.70
N ARG A 89 -15.46 2.04 12.66
CA ARG A 89 -16.26 2.50 11.53
C ARG A 89 -16.98 1.35 10.82
N GLN A 90 -16.31 0.21 10.62
CA GLN A 90 -16.92 -0.97 10.00
C GLN A 90 -17.98 -1.63 10.90
N MET A 91 -17.82 -1.56 12.23
CA MET A 91 -18.84 -1.98 13.20
C MET A 91 -20.06 -1.04 13.15
N GLU A 92 -19.84 0.27 13.15
CA GLU A 92 -20.91 1.28 13.01
C GLU A 92 -21.65 1.19 11.68
N ASP A 93 -20.93 0.98 10.57
CA ASP A 93 -21.53 0.86 9.25
C ASP A 93 -22.32 -0.45 9.13
N GLY A 94 -21.83 -1.56 9.72
CA GLY A 94 -22.60 -2.80 9.84
C GLY A 94 -23.90 -2.65 10.66
N LEU A 95 -23.87 -1.91 11.77
CA LEU A 95 -25.09 -1.61 12.53
C LEU A 95 -26.09 -0.73 11.74
N LYS A 96 -25.61 0.20 10.90
CA LYS A 96 -26.48 0.99 9.99
C LYS A 96 -27.10 0.12 8.89
N GLU A 97 -26.39 -0.91 8.45
CA GLU A 97 -26.86 -1.95 7.51
C GLU A 97 -27.79 -2.99 8.18
N GLN A 98 -28.19 -2.76 9.44
CA GLN A 98 -29.10 -3.62 10.23
C GLN A 98 -28.54 -5.00 10.60
N PHE A 99 -27.23 -5.20 10.53
CA PHE A 99 -26.60 -6.38 11.15
C PHE A 99 -26.78 -6.35 12.67
N SER A 100 -27.09 -7.50 13.26
CA SER A 100 -27.17 -7.62 14.71
C SER A 100 -25.80 -7.50 15.39
N ASP A 101 -25.75 -7.04 16.64
CA ASP A 101 -24.53 -7.00 17.47
C ASP A 101 -23.73 -8.32 17.39
N ALA A 102 -24.41 -9.45 17.47
CA ALA A 102 -23.80 -10.76 17.42
C ALA A 102 -23.19 -11.09 16.05
N GLU A 103 -23.72 -10.55 14.94
CA GLU A 103 -23.14 -10.68 13.60
C GLU A 103 -21.90 -9.79 13.44
N VAL A 104 -21.98 -8.55 13.92
CA VAL A 104 -20.86 -7.60 13.95
C VAL A 104 -19.69 -8.20 14.76
N VAL A 105 -19.95 -8.67 15.97
CA VAL A 105 -18.96 -9.32 16.84
C VAL A 105 -18.36 -10.56 16.17
N ARG A 106 -19.17 -11.44 15.55
CA ARG A 106 -18.66 -12.60 14.79
C ARG A 106 -17.80 -12.20 13.59
N ALA A 107 -18.15 -11.12 12.88
CA ALA A 107 -17.37 -10.62 11.75
C ALA A 107 -16.00 -10.10 12.18
N ILE A 108 -15.92 -9.37 13.31
CA ILE A 108 -14.66 -8.95 13.91
C ILE A 108 -13.83 -10.14 14.39
N LEU A 109 -14.44 -11.08 15.13
CA LEU A 109 -13.75 -12.29 15.61
C LEU A 109 -13.20 -13.16 14.46
N LYS A 110 -13.72 -13.05 13.22
CA LYS A 110 -13.14 -13.71 12.03
C LYS A 110 -11.81 -13.07 11.58
N VAL A 111 -11.63 -11.74 11.71
CA VAL A 111 -10.38 -11.06 11.30
C VAL A 111 -9.30 -11.00 12.39
N ILE A 112 -9.64 -11.26 13.65
CA ILE A 112 -8.65 -11.43 14.72
C ILE A 112 -7.94 -12.79 14.51
N LYS A 113 -6.60 -12.76 14.44
CA LYS A 113 -5.72 -13.95 14.36
C LYS A 113 -5.85 -14.80 15.63
N PRO A 114 -5.71 -16.13 15.56
CA PRO A 114 -5.56 -16.97 16.75
C PRO A 114 -4.40 -16.45 17.63
N GLY A 115 -4.62 -16.36 18.93
CA GLY A 115 -3.72 -15.69 19.86
C GLY A 115 -4.42 -15.37 21.19
N THR A 116 -3.66 -14.89 22.17
CA THR A 116 -4.10 -14.65 23.54
C THR A 116 -5.28 -13.68 23.60
N PHE A 117 -5.28 -12.65 22.76
CA PHE A 117 -6.40 -11.69 22.71
C PHE A 117 -7.69 -12.35 22.20
N LYS A 118 -7.58 -13.19 21.16
CA LYS A 118 -8.73 -13.92 20.63
C LYS A 118 -9.28 -14.91 21.63
N ASP A 119 -8.41 -15.66 22.29
CA ASP A 119 -8.81 -16.65 23.29
C ASP A 119 -9.49 -15.97 24.48
N MET A 120 -9.00 -14.80 24.91
CA MET A 120 -9.65 -13.97 25.93
C MET A 120 -11.07 -13.53 25.52
N LEU A 121 -11.26 -13.03 24.30
CA LEU A 121 -12.59 -12.64 23.79
C LEU A 121 -13.53 -13.83 23.63
N MET A 122 -13.03 -14.98 23.18
CA MET A 122 -13.82 -16.21 23.00
C MET A 122 -14.27 -16.85 24.32
N ASN A 123 -13.62 -16.52 25.44
CA ASN A 123 -13.98 -16.97 26.79
C ASN A 123 -14.98 -16.03 27.50
N LYS A 124 -15.46 -14.97 26.84
CA LYS A 124 -16.54 -14.12 27.35
C LYS A 124 -17.87 -14.49 26.69
N ASP A 125 -18.82 -14.93 27.50
CA ASP A 125 -20.22 -15.06 27.08
C ASP A 125 -20.84 -13.69 26.79
N ASP A 126 -21.80 -13.66 25.86
CA ASP A 126 -22.63 -12.50 25.49
C ASP A 126 -21.88 -11.18 25.18
N LEU A 127 -20.66 -11.28 24.65
CA LEU A 127 -19.83 -10.13 24.28
C LEU A 127 -20.56 -9.15 23.34
N THR A 128 -20.78 -7.93 23.83
CA THR A 128 -21.47 -6.86 23.08
C THR A 128 -20.54 -6.08 22.15
N VAL A 129 -21.12 -5.31 21.22
CA VAL A 129 -20.35 -4.43 20.31
C VAL A 129 -19.55 -3.37 21.09
N GLU A 130 -20.12 -2.78 22.14
CA GLU A 130 -19.45 -1.73 22.93
C GLU A 130 -18.33 -2.29 23.83
N GLU A 131 -18.51 -3.46 24.44
CA GLU A 131 -17.41 -4.14 25.15
C GLU A 131 -16.29 -4.52 24.18
N LEU A 132 -16.62 -5.04 23.00
CA LEU A 132 -15.64 -5.38 21.97
C LEU A 132 -14.84 -4.14 21.53
N LYS A 133 -15.48 -2.97 21.38
CA LYS A 133 -14.77 -1.71 21.14
C LYS A 133 -13.79 -1.41 22.29
N ALA A 134 -14.22 -1.48 23.55
CA ALA A 134 -13.34 -1.21 24.69
C ALA A 134 -12.10 -2.13 24.72
N PHE A 135 -12.26 -3.43 24.47
CA PHE A 135 -11.13 -4.36 24.35
C PHE A 135 -10.23 -4.03 23.16
N LEU A 136 -10.80 -3.78 21.98
CA LEU A 136 -10.04 -3.42 20.78
C LEU A 136 -9.25 -2.11 20.94
N HIS A 137 -9.80 -1.12 21.63
CA HIS A 137 -9.11 0.13 21.94
C HIS A 137 -7.86 -0.14 22.77
N SER A 138 -7.99 -0.97 23.83
CA SER A 138 -6.85 -1.36 24.68
C SER A 138 -5.82 -2.26 23.98
N HIS A 139 -6.23 -3.03 22.97
CA HIS A 139 -5.38 -4.00 22.27
C HIS A 139 -4.64 -3.41 21.06
N LEU A 140 -5.25 -2.44 20.38
CA LEU A 140 -4.71 -1.85 19.16
C LEU A 140 -3.81 -0.62 19.41
N ASP A 141 -3.65 -0.22 20.69
CA ASP A 141 -2.73 0.82 21.17
C ASP A 141 -2.77 2.09 20.29
N GLU A 142 -3.98 2.63 20.07
CA GLU A 142 -4.11 3.85 19.29
C GLU A 142 -3.60 5.06 20.10
N GLN A 143 -2.59 5.73 19.53
CA GLN A 143 -2.00 6.95 20.05
C GLN A 143 -3.07 7.96 20.50
N SER A 144 -2.95 8.48 21.71
CA SER A 144 -3.87 9.49 22.22
C SER A 144 -3.91 10.73 21.31
N ASN A 145 -5.00 11.49 21.32
CA ASN A 145 -5.10 12.69 20.49
C ASN A 145 -3.96 13.70 20.80
N THR A 146 -3.52 13.73 22.06
CA THR A 146 -2.33 14.43 22.56
C THR A 146 -1.03 13.93 21.94
N GLU A 147 -0.81 12.61 21.85
CA GLU A 147 0.36 12.04 21.18
C GLU A 147 0.36 12.30 19.67
N LEU A 148 -0.79 12.15 19.00
CA LEU A 148 -0.93 12.44 17.58
C LEU A 148 -0.59 13.92 17.28
N PHE A 149 -1.06 14.84 18.12
CA PHE A 149 -0.77 16.26 18.01
C PHE A 149 0.71 16.58 18.31
N GLN A 150 1.32 15.90 19.29
CA GLN A 150 2.75 16.00 19.58
C GLN A 150 3.61 15.43 18.44
N GLU A 151 3.21 14.31 17.83
CA GLU A 151 3.86 13.72 16.65
C GLU A 151 3.76 14.67 15.45
N LEU A 152 2.61 15.32 15.25
CA LEU A 152 2.48 16.36 14.22
C LEU A 152 3.47 17.50 14.47
N MET A 153 3.50 18.09 15.68
CA MET A 153 4.42 19.19 16.01
C MET A 153 5.90 18.84 15.84
N CYS A 154 6.31 17.62 16.18
CA CYS A 154 7.71 17.19 16.12
C CYS A 154 8.10 16.48 14.81
N THR A 155 7.17 16.31 13.87
CA THR A 155 7.43 15.54 12.65
C THR A 155 8.37 16.29 11.70
N LYS A 156 9.46 15.59 11.33
CA LYS A 156 10.42 16.02 10.30
C LYS A 156 10.58 14.97 9.21
N GLN A 157 11.06 15.41 8.05
CA GLN A 157 11.40 14.57 6.91
C GLN A 157 12.54 13.61 7.26
N LYS A 158 12.35 12.32 6.99
CA LYS A 158 13.40 11.30 7.17
C LYS A 158 14.42 11.36 6.03
N ASP A 159 15.67 10.94 6.28
CA ASP A 159 16.75 11.02 5.28
C ASP A 159 16.49 10.21 3.99
N ASN A 160 15.63 9.20 4.06
CA ASN A 160 15.20 8.33 2.96
C ASN A 160 13.80 8.67 2.40
N GLU A 161 13.19 9.76 2.87
CA GLU A 161 11.83 10.19 2.52
C GLU A 161 11.90 11.38 1.57
N THR A 162 11.13 11.37 0.48
CA THR A 162 11.01 12.54 -0.43
C THR A 162 10.11 13.63 0.18
N PRO A 163 10.24 14.91 -0.22
CA PRO A 163 9.37 15.99 0.26
C PRO A 163 7.87 15.71 0.08
N GLN A 164 7.51 14.99 -0.98
CA GLN A 164 6.13 14.58 -1.26
C GLN A 164 5.66 13.46 -0.33
N GLN A 165 6.50 12.45 -0.03
CA GLN A 165 6.16 11.41 0.96
C GLN A 165 6.02 11.97 2.38
N PHE A 166 6.92 12.89 2.76
CA PHE A 166 6.83 13.65 4.00
C PHE A 166 5.49 14.38 4.10
N LEU A 167 5.09 15.11 3.05
CA LEU A 167 3.81 15.81 3.01
C LEU A 167 2.61 14.86 3.11
N TYR A 168 2.62 13.70 2.44
CA TYR A 168 1.56 12.69 2.60
C TYR A 168 1.44 12.19 4.05
N ARG A 169 2.56 11.94 4.73
CA ARG A 169 2.57 11.51 6.13
C ARG A 169 2.03 12.59 7.07
N VAL A 170 2.42 13.84 6.85
CA VAL A 170 1.96 15.00 7.65
C VAL A 170 0.46 15.29 7.43
N ILE A 171 -0.04 15.15 6.19
CA ILE A 171 -1.49 15.20 5.89
C ILE A 171 -2.22 14.05 6.59
N GLY A 172 -1.67 12.83 6.56
CA GLY A 172 -2.23 11.67 7.26
C GLY A 172 -2.34 11.90 8.77
N LEU A 173 -1.33 12.48 9.42
CA LEU A 173 -1.38 12.86 10.84
C LEU A 173 -2.46 13.91 11.12
N LYS A 174 -2.52 14.99 10.32
CA LYS A 174 -3.60 15.99 10.40
C LYS A 174 -4.98 15.34 10.31
N GLN A 175 -5.19 14.43 9.35
CA GLN A 175 -6.46 13.74 9.16
C GLN A 175 -6.80 12.81 10.33
N LYS A 176 -5.83 12.07 10.89
CA LYS A 176 -6.02 11.26 12.10
C LYS A 176 -6.50 12.11 13.29
N ILE A 177 -5.84 13.23 13.58
CA ILE A 177 -6.21 14.16 14.67
C ILE A 177 -7.64 14.68 14.46
N MET A 178 -7.97 15.10 13.23
CA MET A 178 -9.30 15.60 12.88
C MET A 178 -10.42 14.54 12.92
N LEU A 179 -10.08 13.25 12.85
CA LEU A 179 -11.01 12.15 13.04
C LEU A 179 -11.15 11.83 14.54
N ALA A 180 -10.04 11.67 15.27
CA ALA A 180 -10.02 11.45 16.71
C ALA A 180 -10.84 12.50 17.48
N SER A 181 -10.77 13.78 17.06
CA SER A 181 -11.56 14.86 17.67
C SER A 181 -13.09 14.74 17.50
N LYS A 182 -13.58 13.89 16.57
CA LYS A 182 -15.01 13.65 16.36
C LYS A 182 -15.56 12.54 17.26
N HIS A 183 -14.73 11.59 17.67
CA HIS A 183 -15.13 10.55 18.60
C HIS A 183 -15.29 11.15 20.00
N ALA A 184 -16.38 10.79 20.68
CA ALA A 184 -16.78 11.44 21.92
C ALA A 184 -15.74 11.27 23.05
N ASP A 185 -15.03 10.13 23.03
CA ASP A 185 -14.11 9.60 24.05
C ASP A 185 -12.73 10.28 24.15
N THR A 186 -12.43 11.28 23.34
CA THR A 186 -11.13 11.99 23.43
C THR A 186 -11.14 13.06 24.53
N ASP A 187 -10.34 12.84 25.58
CA ASP A 187 -10.18 13.74 26.75
C ASP A 187 -9.66 15.14 26.35
N VAL A 188 -8.84 15.22 25.30
CA VAL A 188 -8.34 16.47 24.71
C VAL A 188 -8.80 16.62 23.26
N LYS A 189 -9.45 17.74 22.95
CA LYS A 189 -9.95 18.07 21.59
C LYS A 189 -9.28 19.33 21.06
N TYR A 190 -8.63 19.21 19.91
CA TYR A 190 -7.98 20.32 19.21
C TYR A 190 -8.93 20.96 18.18
N SER A 191 -8.98 22.28 18.14
CA SER A 191 -9.77 23.00 17.14
C SER A 191 -9.15 22.88 15.74
N ALA A 192 -9.99 22.79 14.70
CA ALA A 192 -9.53 22.59 13.31
C ALA A 192 -8.54 23.67 12.84
N THR A 193 -8.69 24.91 13.33
CA THR A 193 -7.77 26.02 13.11
C THR A 193 -6.40 25.75 13.72
N THR A 194 -6.33 25.32 14.99
CA THR A 194 -5.06 25.00 15.66
C THR A 194 -4.34 23.84 14.98
N VAL A 195 -5.06 22.80 14.56
CA VAL A 195 -4.48 21.67 13.82
C VAL A 195 -3.96 22.11 12.46
N GLN A 196 -4.67 23.00 11.77
CA GLN A 196 -4.24 23.58 10.48
C GLN A 196 -2.98 24.45 10.63
N ASP A 197 -2.93 25.34 11.62
CA ASP A 197 -1.78 26.22 11.86
C ASP A 197 -0.51 25.41 12.19
N VAL A 198 -0.64 24.41 13.08
CA VAL A 198 0.45 23.48 13.41
C VAL A 198 0.86 22.62 12.22
N PHE A 199 -0.11 22.16 11.40
CA PHE A 199 0.16 21.43 10.17
C PHE A 199 1.00 22.26 9.18
N LEU A 200 0.61 23.50 8.89
CA LEU A 200 1.35 24.37 7.97
C LEU A 200 2.75 24.70 8.49
N HIS A 201 2.87 24.96 9.80
CA HIS A 201 4.14 25.17 10.48
C HIS A 201 5.06 23.93 10.38
N THR A 202 4.51 22.73 10.60
CA THR A 202 5.21 21.44 10.47
C THR A 202 5.67 21.19 9.03
N VAL A 203 4.81 21.45 8.03
CA VAL A 203 5.18 21.31 6.62
C VAL A 203 6.32 22.27 6.25
N TYR A 204 6.32 23.50 6.78
CA TYR A 204 7.41 24.45 6.56
C TYR A 204 8.71 24.03 7.27
N GLN A 205 8.68 23.79 8.58
CA GLN A 205 9.89 23.54 9.36
C GLN A 205 10.45 22.12 9.22
N GLY A 206 9.58 21.12 9.08
CA GLY A 206 9.95 19.70 9.05
C GLY A 206 10.62 19.23 7.76
N LEU A 207 10.56 20.01 6.67
CA LEU A 207 11.33 19.73 5.45
C LEU A 207 12.84 19.68 5.74
N GLY A 208 13.53 18.66 5.26
CA GLY A 208 14.95 18.46 5.50
C GLY A 208 15.83 19.51 4.82
N HIS A 209 17.02 19.78 5.39
CA HIS A 209 17.99 20.77 4.89
C HIS A 209 18.40 20.57 3.42
N LYS A 210 18.33 19.33 2.89
CA LYS A 210 18.58 19.00 1.47
C LYS A 210 17.55 19.59 0.51
N HIS A 211 16.40 20.03 1.03
CA HIS A 211 15.24 20.55 0.29
C HIS A 211 14.89 21.98 0.70
N ASP A 212 15.88 22.74 1.18
CA ASP A 212 15.72 24.13 1.66
C ASP A 212 15.13 25.06 0.59
N ASP A 213 15.47 24.78 -0.67
CA ASP A 213 14.91 25.43 -1.85
C ASP A 213 13.42 25.07 -2.06
N VAL A 214 12.97 23.84 -1.77
CA VAL A 214 11.55 23.47 -1.77
C VAL A 214 10.83 24.27 -0.69
N ARG A 215 11.41 24.37 0.50
CA ARG A 215 10.83 25.14 1.61
C ARG A 215 10.64 26.61 1.23
N ARG A 216 11.61 27.24 0.55
CA ARG A 216 11.50 28.63 0.08
C ARG A 216 10.42 28.81 -0.99
N GLU A 217 10.33 27.92 -1.97
CA GLU A 217 9.31 27.97 -3.03
C GLU A 217 7.89 27.66 -2.52
N LEU A 218 7.76 26.88 -1.44
CA LEU A 218 6.47 26.52 -0.84
C LEU A 218 5.98 27.57 0.19
N LYS A 219 6.89 28.33 0.82
CA LYS A 219 6.59 29.31 1.87
C LYS A 219 5.40 30.25 1.56
N PRO A 220 5.27 30.87 0.37
CA PRO A 220 4.17 31.81 0.10
C PRO A 220 2.78 31.16 0.23
N LEU A 221 2.69 29.86 -0.06
CA LEU A 221 1.46 29.09 -0.01
C LEU A 221 1.11 28.63 1.43
N LEU A 222 2.11 28.49 2.30
CA LEU A 222 1.92 28.04 3.70
C LEU A 222 1.62 29.18 4.68
N VAL A 223 1.65 30.44 4.22
CA VAL A 223 1.26 31.61 5.03
C VAL A 223 -0.26 31.78 5.07
N ASP A 224 -0.99 31.30 4.06
CA ASP A 224 -2.45 31.31 4.06
C ASP A 224 -2.99 30.11 4.84
N THR A 225 -3.59 30.36 6.00
CA THR A 225 -4.18 29.31 6.83
C THR A 225 -5.38 28.62 6.18
N ARG A 226 -5.98 29.22 5.13
CA ARG A 226 -7.13 28.67 4.39
C ARG A 226 -6.72 27.75 3.24
N VAL A 227 -5.43 27.56 3.00
CA VAL A 227 -4.95 26.71 1.91
C VAL A 227 -5.38 25.25 2.09
N SER A 228 -5.80 24.62 1.00
CA SER A 228 -6.18 23.20 0.98
C SER A 228 -4.98 22.26 0.81
N ASP A 229 -5.09 21.06 1.36
CA ASP A 229 -4.08 20.00 1.24
C ASP A 229 -3.74 19.69 -0.23
N GLU A 230 -4.76 19.69 -1.08
CA GLU A 230 -4.66 19.53 -2.55
C GLU A 230 -3.79 20.62 -3.20
N ALA A 231 -3.95 21.88 -2.79
CA ALA A 231 -3.15 22.98 -3.33
C ALA A 231 -1.67 22.87 -2.93
N ILE A 232 -1.39 22.50 -1.67
CA ILE A 232 -0.02 22.26 -1.20
C ILE A 232 0.60 21.08 -1.94
N LEU A 233 -0.14 19.96 -2.09
CA LEU A 233 0.32 18.77 -2.83
C LEU A 233 0.63 19.09 -4.30
N LYS A 234 -0.24 19.85 -4.97
CA LYS A 234 -0.05 20.27 -6.37
C LYS A 234 1.19 21.15 -6.52
N GLN A 235 1.41 22.10 -5.62
CA GLN A 235 2.59 22.97 -5.63
C GLN A 235 3.87 22.20 -5.29
N MET A 236 3.85 21.32 -4.30
CA MET A 236 4.95 20.40 -3.96
C MET A 236 5.37 19.56 -5.17
N LYS A 237 4.39 18.93 -5.84
CA LYS A 237 4.62 18.13 -7.05
C LYS A 237 5.24 18.97 -8.17
N LYS A 238 4.74 20.18 -8.41
CA LYS A 238 5.29 21.11 -9.40
C LYS A 238 6.76 21.44 -9.11
N ILE A 239 7.08 21.90 -7.89
CA ILE A 239 8.45 22.24 -7.49
C ILE A 239 9.41 21.05 -7.70
N MET A 240 8.98 19.85 -7.32
CA MET A 240 9.76 18.62 -7.51
C MET A 240 9.95 18.25 -8.99
N CYS A 241 8.91 18.40 -9.82
CA CYS A 241 9.02 18.22 -11.28
C CYS A 241 10.01 19.21 -11.89
N ASP A 242 9.83 20.51 -11.64
CA ASP A 242 10.68 21.59 -12.18
C ASP A 242 12.15 21.43 -11.74
N LYS A 243 12.41 20.87 -10.55
CA LYS A 243 13.77 20.51 -10.11
C LYS A 243 14.32 19.28 -10.78
N SER A 244 13.53 18.21 -10.92
CA SER A 244 13.95 17.02 -11.63
C SER A 244 14.28 17.32 -13.10
N GLU A 245 13.56 18.26 -13.72
CA GLU A 245 13.84 18.77 -15.06
C GLU A 245 15.12 19.61 -15.11
N ARG A 246 15.27 20.59 -14.20
CA ARG A 246 16.52 21.37 -14.08
C ARG A 246 17.73 20.46 -13.87
N GLN A 247 17.61 19.43 -13.03
CA GLN A 247 18.66 18.45 -12.76
C GLN A 247 19.00 17.56 -13.97
N ARG A 248 18.01 17.22 -14.82
CA ARG A 248 18.23 16.53 -16.10
C ARG A 248 18.92 17.43 -17.14
N ARG A 249 18.58 18.72 -17.18
CA ARG A 249 19.15 19.70 -18.13
C ARG A 249 20.55 20.15 -17.76
N LEU A 250 20.88 20.23 -16.46
CA LEU A 250 22.18 20.71 -15.95
C LEU A 250 23.17 19.58 -15.64
N GLY A 251 22.73 18.33 -15.59
CA GLY A 251 23.53 17.19 -15.16
C GLY A 251 23.84 17.21 -13.65
N PRO A 252 24.52 16.17 -13.11
CA PRO A 252 24.99 16.16 -11.73
C PRO A 252 25.84 17.40 -11.46
N ALA A 253 25.47 18.19 -10.45
CA ALA A 253 26.10 19.48 -10.22
C ALA A 253 27.59 19.31 -9.86
N ILE A 254 28.48 19.69 -10.77
CA ILE A 254 29.91 19.85 -10.47
C ILE A 254 30.02 20.96 -9.42
N CYS A 255 30.53 20.60 -8.24
CA CYS A 255 30.65 21.50 -7.11
C CYS A 255 31.46 22.75 -7.50
N GLN A 256 30.84 23.92 -7.40
CA GLN A 256 31.45 25.19 -7.82
C GLN A 256 32.66 25.54 -6.94
N ARG A 257 33.88 25.29 -7.43
CA ARG A 257 35.07 25.95 -6.90
C ARG A 257 35.23 27.33 -7.53
N LEU A 258 34.79 28.34 -6.77
CA LEU A 258 35.33 29.71 -6.73
C LEU A 258 35.76 30.32 -8.08
N THR A 259 34.84 31.04 -8.72
CA THR A 259 35.17 32.02 -9.77
C THR A 259 35.99 33.17 -9.17
N LYS A 260 37.31 33.11 -9.28
CA LYS A 260 38.20 34.18 -8.83
C LYS A 260 38.21 35.33 -9.83
N VAL A 261 37.39 36.35 -9.59
CA VAL A 261 37.41 37.61 -10.35
C VAL A 261 38.72 38.36 -10.03
N HIS A 262 39.53 38.62 -11.04
CA HIS A 262 40.72 39.49 -10.90
C HIS A 262 40.31 40.95 -11.07
N SER A 263 40.54 41.77 -10.04
CA SER A 263 40.62 43.24 -10.15
C SER A 263 42.09 43.67 -10.15
N ALA A 264 42.41 44.80 -10.77
CA ALA A 264 43.78 45.23 -11.06
C ALA A 264 44.30 46.32 -10.11
N GLN A 265 45.64 46.32 -9.91
CA GLN A 265 46.48 47.36 -9.28
C GLN A 265 46.22 47.59 -7.76
N SER A 266 47.21 47.64 -6.86
CA SER A 266 48.50 48.36 -6.92
C SER A 266 49.54 47.79 -5.92
N GLU A 267 50.81 48.16 -6.04
CA GLU A 267 51.95 47.70 -5.21
C GLU A 267 52.33 48.68 -4.08
N VAL A 268 52.57 48.19 -2.86
CA VAL A 268 53.52 48.78 -1.88
C VAL A 268 54.11 47.66 -1.00
N ASN A 269 55.37 47.77 -0.57
CA ASN A 269 56.17 46.69 0.03
C ASN A 269 56.18 46.58 1.58
N ALA A 270 56.21 45.33 2.04
CA ALA A 270 57.00 44.73 3.13
C ALA A 270 57.04 45.28 4.58
N ALA A 271 56.61 44.44 5.54
CA ALA A 271 57.22 44.25 6.87
C ALA A 271 56.84 42.86 7.47
N GLN A 272 57.62 42.34 8.42
CA GLN A 272 57.45 41.01 9.07
C GLN A 272 57.55 41.15 10.62
N CYS A 273 57.25 40.20 11.51
CA CYS A 273 56.83 38.77 11.50
C CYS A 273 56.18 38.47 12.90
N PRO A 274 56.02 37.23 13.44
CA PRO A 274 55.86 35.89 12.87
C PRO A 274 54.68 35.04 13.49
N GLY A 275 54.20 34.03 12.75
CA GLY A 275 54.01 32.68 13.31
C GLY A 275 52.68 32.23 13.96
N VAL A 276 51.76 31.67 13.16
CA VAL A 276 50.98 30.46 13.53
C VAL A 276 51.02 29.50 12.33
N LYS A 277 51.41 28.24 12.54
CA LYS A 277 51.56 27.23 11.47
C LYS A 277 50.33 26.33 11.38
N GLU A 278 49.34 26.69 10.57
CA GLU A 278 48.26 25.77 10.20
C GLU A 278 48.61 25.07 8.87
N LYS A 279 48.72 23.73 8.90
CA LYS A 279 49.19 22.94 7.76
C LYS A 279 48.05 22.70 6.76
N VAL A 280 48.02 23.48 5.68
CA VAL A 280 47.24 23.14 4.48
C VAL A 280 47.73 21.79 3.92
N PRO A 281 46.87 20.78 3.71
CA PRO A 281 47.26 19.52 3.10
C PRO A 281 47.70 19.74 1.64
N LYS A 282 48.87 19.21 1.27
CA LYS A 282 49.33 19.26 -0.13
C LYS A 282 48.37 18.45 -1.02
N PRO A 283 48.02 18.92 -2.24
CA PRO A 283 47.05 18.25 -3.12
C PRO A 283 47.45 16.81 -3.47
N ASP A 284 48.76 16.55 -3.50
CA ASP A 284 49.40 15.24 -3.67
C ASP A 284 48.87 14.17 -2.69
N VAL A 285 48.61 14.52 -1.43
CA VAL A 285 48.08 13.58 -0.43
C VAL A 285 46.63 13.17 -0.72
N ILE A 286 45.82 14.09 -1.25
CA ILE A 286 44.41 13.82 -1.59
C ILE A 286 44.34 12.96 -2.86
N GLN A 287 45.23 13.21 -3.82
CA GLN A 287 45.36 12.40 -5.02
C GLN A 287 45.81 10.97 -4.69
N GLN A 288 46.84 10.80 -3.86
CA GLN A 288 47.27 9.49 -3.35
C GLN A 288 46.16 8.77 -2.57
N LEU A 289 45.36 9.47 -1.75
CA LEU A 289 44.23 8.87 -1.04
C LEU A 289 43.10 8.40 -1.98
N THR A 290 42.88 9.12 -3.08
CA THR A 290 41.88 8.74 -4.09
C THR A 290 42.34 7.51 -4.86
N GLU A 291 43.61 7.47 -5.26
CA GLU A 291 44.23 6.33 -5.95
C GLU A 291 44.26 5.08 -5.05
N LYS A 292 44.52 5.24 -3.74
CA LYS A 292 44.41 4.18 -2.71
C LYS A 292 42.98 3.67 -2.55
N LEU A 293 41.96 4.55 -2.66
CA LEU A 293 40.54 4.16 -2.57
C LEU A 293 40.09 3.37 -3.81
N GLU A 294 40.51 3.76 -5.01
CA GLU A 294 40.23 3.02 -6.25
C GLU A 294 40.93 1.64 -6.24
N GLN A 295 42.19 1.58 -5.79
CA GLN A 295 42.89 0.31 -5.57
C GLN A 295 42.18 -0.59 -4.55
N LEU A 296 41.69 -0.04 -3.44
CA LEU A 296 40.94 -0.78 -2.43
C LEU A 296 39.60 -1.30 -2.99
N THR A 297 38.88 -0.49 -3.76
CA THR A 297 37.63 -0.88 -4.41
C THR A 297 37.85 -2.03 -5.40
N SER A 298 38.89 -1.92 -6.23
CA SER A 298 39.27 -2.97 -7.19
C SER A 298 39.69 -4.28 -6.49
N MET A 299 40.42 -4.21 -5.38
CA MET A 299 40.76 -5.40 -4.58
C MET A 299 39.54 -6.05 -3.94
N VAL A 300 38.57 -5.25 -3.45
CA VAL A 300 37.31 -5.77 -2.89
C VAL A 300 36.46 -6.44 -3.97
N ASP A 301 36.38 -5.89 -5.18
CA ASP A 301 35.65 -6.52 -6.29
C ASP A 301 36.33 -7.82 -6.78
N LEU A 302 37.67 -7.86 -6.84
CA LEU A 302 38.42 -9.09 -7.11
C LEU A 302 38.21 -10.17 -6.03
N MET A 303 38.20 -9.78 -4.76
CA MET A 303 37.94 -10.69 -3.63
C MET A 303 36.49 -11.20 -3.63
N LYS A 304 35.54 -10.36 -4.03
CA LYS A 304 34.12 -10.70 -4.20
C LYS A 304 33.89 -11.64 -5.39
N GLN A 305 34.69 -11.51 -6.46
CA GLN A 305 34.70 -12.44 -7.59
C GLN A 305 35.31 -13.79 -7.20
N SER A 306 36.45 -13.82 -6.47
CA SER A 306 37.05 -15.10 -6.05
C SER A 306 36.17 -15.90 -5.09
N MET A 307 35.45 -15.21 -4.19
CA MET A 307 34.42 -15.82 -3.32
C MET A 307 33.25 -16.43 -4.12
N GLN A 308 32.89 -15.87 -5.27
CA GLN A 308 31.85 -16.44 -6.14
C GLN A 308 32.35 -17.68 -6.89
N THR A 309 33.63 -17.75 -7.25
CA THR A 309 34.21 -18.92 -7.92
C THR A 309 34.38 -20.12 -6.97
N GLN A 310 34.65 -19.89 -5.67
CA GLN A 310 34.80 -20.96 -4.69
C GLN A 310 33.47 -21.60 -4.25
N ALA A 311 32.34 -20.89 -4.37
CA ALA A 311 31.02 -21.42 -4.06
C ALA A 311 30.48 -22.46 -5.08
N ALA A 312 31.18 -22.67 -6.20
CA ALA A 312 30.75 -23.54 -7.29
C ALA A 312 31.17 -25.01 -7.14
N GLY A 313 31.71 -25.41 -5.98
CA GLY A 313 32.28 -26.74 -5.79
C GLY A 313 32.08 -27.34 -4.41
N GLN A 314 30.83 -27.69 -4.01
CA GLN A 314 30.50 -28.96 -3.34
C GLN A 314 29.01 -29.17 -2.99
N PHE A 315 28.58 -30.42 -3.16
CA PHE A 315 27.36 -31.10 -2.67
C PHE A 315 25.96 -30.78 -3.24
N SER A 316 25.11 -31.80 -3.13
CA SER A 316 23.88 -32.04 -3.90
C SER A 316 22.73 -32.48 -2.98
N HIS A 317 21.49 -32.29 -3.46
CA HIS A 317 20.20 -32.71 -2.85
C HIS A 317 19.83 -32.04 -1.51
N ASN A 318 18.56 -31.69 -1.21
CA ASN A 318 17.30 -31.93 -1.92
C ASN A 318 16.23 -30.87 -1.54
N GLY A 319 15.19 -30.68 -2.36
CA GLY A 319 13.82 -30.43 -1.84
C GLY A 319 13.24 -29.00 -1.72
N LYS A 320 12.88 -28.39 -2.88
CA LYS A 320 11.64 -27.58 -3.13
C LYS A 320 11.33 -26.29 -2.33
N GLY A 321 10.96 -25.22 -3.06
CA GLY A 321 9.90 -24.31 -2.61
C GLY A 321 10.16 -22.79 -2.58
N LYS A 322 10.64 -22.17 -3.67
CA LYS A 322 10.60 -20.69 -3.83
C LYS A 322 9.64 -20.28 -4.96
N GLY A 323 8.87 -19.23 -4.71
CA GLY A 323 8.25 -18.37 -5.72
C GLY A 323 8.15 -16.94 -5.15
N ASP A 324 7.92 -15.90 -5.95
CA ASP A 324 8.22 -15.73 -7.37
C ASP A 324 8.31 -14.21 -7.63
N ARG A 325 9.38 -13.74 -8.27
CA ARG A 325 9.52 -12.38 -8.83
C ARG A 325 10.62 -12.35 -9.91
N ARG A 326 10.32 -12.79 -11.14
CA ARG A 326 11.17 -12.45 -12.31
C ARG A 326 10.39 -12.13 -13.59
N ARG A 327 10.52 -10.86 -13.99
CA ARG A 327 10.56 -10.31 -15.36
C ARG A 327 9.25 -10.26 -16.16
N GLU A 328 8.71 -9.05 -16.26
CA GLU A 328 8.08 -8.59 -17.49
C GLU A 328 9.15 -8.04 -18.45
N LYS A 329 9.37 -8.73 -19.57
CA LYS A 329 9.97 -8.18 -20.78
C LYS A 329 9.12 -8.69 -21.95
N PRO A 330 8.60 -7.82 -22.84
CA PRO A 330 7.70 -8.24 -23.92
C PRO A 330 8.33 -9.28 -24.85
N TYR A 331 7.52 -10.25 -25.26
CA TYR A 331 7.91 -11.34 -26.17
C TYR A 331 7.69 -10.90 -27.61
N SER A 332 8.60 -10.07 -28.13
CA SER A 332 8.54 -9.49 -29.48
C SER A 332 9.81 -9.76 -30.29
N CYS A 333 9.66 -10.20 -31.54
CA CYS A 333 10.75 -10.32 -32.52
C CYS A 333 11.07 -8.95 -33.13
N ASP A 334 12.26 -8.79 -33.73
CA ASP A 334 12.75 -7.48 -34.19
C ASP A 334 11.81 -6.85 -35.25
N LYS A 335 11.24 -7.64 -36.18
CA LYS A 335 10.21 -7.16 -37.12
C LYS A 335 8.93 -6.63 -36.46
N CYS A 336 8.47 -7.27 -35.38
CA CYS A 336 7.28 -6.79 -34.65
C CYS A 336 7.58 -5.52 -33.85
N VAL A 337 8.80 -5.39 -33.33
CA VAL A 337 9.28 -4.15 -32.68
C VAL A 337 9.35 -2.99 -33.69
N GLU A 338 9.91 -3.21 -34.88
CA GLU A 338 9.93 -2.22 -35.97
C GLU A 338 8.52 -1.77 -36.40
N GLN A 339 7.53 -2.67 -36.30
CA GLN A 339 6.12 -2.40 -36.60
C GLN A 339 5.29 -1.91 -35.39
N ASN A 340 5.94 -1.57 -34.26
CA ASN A 340 5.28 -1.13 -33.03
C ASN A 340 4.18 -2.10 -32.49
N ARG A 341 4.33 -3.40 -32.75
CA ARG A 341 3.46 -4.45 -32.17
C ARG A 341 4.15 -5.10 -30.95
N PRO A 342 3.64 -4.89 -29.72
CA PRO A 342 4.30 -5.38 -28.50
C PRO A 342 4.22 -6.90 -28.33
N ASP A 343 3.18 -7.53 -28.88
CA ASP A 343 2.93 -8.98 -28.76
C ASP A 343 3.20 -9.70 -30.09
N CYS A 344 4.13 -10.67 -30.07
CA CYS A 344 4.43 -11.51 -31.22
C CYS A 344 3.82 -12.91 -31.03
N PHE A 345 2.82 -13.24 -31.85
CA PHE A 345 2.16 -14.55 -31.88
C PHE A 345 2.79 -15.55 -32.89
N HIS A 346 3.90 -15.14 -33.51
CA HIS A 346 4.65 -15.94 -34.48
C HIS A 346 5.70 -16.84 -33.81
N CYS A 347 5.90 -18.02 -34.37
CA CYS A 347 6.98 -18.93 -34.00
C CYS A 347 8.35 -18.32 -34.32
N PHE A 348 9.23 -18.20 -33.32
CA PHE A 348 10.58 -17.64 -33.49
C PHE A 348 11.53 -18.56 -34.29
N HIS A 349 11.11 -19.81 -34.57
CA HIS A 349 11.88 -20.78 -35.37
C HIS A 349 11.56 -20.73 -36.87
N CYS A 350 10.28 -20.56 -37.26
CA CYS A 350 9.83 -20.60 -38.66
C CYS A 350 9.08 -19.34 -39.15
N GLY A 351 8.61 -18.48 -38.25
CA GLY A 351 7.91 -17.22 -38.56
C GLY A 351 6.39 -17.31 -38.73
N GLU A 352 5.78 -18.49 -38.65
CA GLU A 352 4.31 -18.66 -38.77
C GLU A 352 3.58 -18.49 -37.44
N GLU A 353 2.32 -18.08 -37.48
CA GLU A 353 1.44 -17.98 -36.31
C GLU A 353 0.96 -19.36 -35.80
N GLY A 354 0.32 -19.38 -34.64
CA GLY A 354 -0.39 -20.56 -34.10
C GLY A 354 0.47 -21.58 -33.35
N HIS A 355 1.80 -21.41 -33.29
CA HIS A 355 2.67 -22.27 -32.46
C HIS A 355 3.91 -21.54 -31.95
N ARG A 356 4.57 -22.11 -30.93
CA ARG A 356 5.82 -21.59 -30.35
C ARG A 356 7.04 -22.28 -30.98
N ALA A 357 8.23 -21.71 -30.75
CA ALA A 357 9.49 -22.28 -31.25
C ALA A 357 9.75 -23.70 -30.70
N VAL A 358 9.43 -23.93 -29.41
CA VAL A 358 9.46 -25.27 -28.79
C VAL A 358 8.45 -26.18 -29.50
N GLY A 359 8.94 -27.24 -30.14
CA GLY A 359 8.13 -28.20 -30.88
C GLY A 359 7.83 -27.83 -32.34
N CYS A 360 8.50 -26.82 -32.91
CA CYS A 360 8.35 -26.51 -34.34
C CYS A 360 8.93 -27.63 -35.22
N LEU A 361 8.10 -28.23 -36.08
CA LEU A 361 8.50 -29.33 -36.99
C LEU A 361 8.96 -28.85 -38.38
N LYS A 362 8.95 -27.54 -38.65
CA LYS A 362 9.29 -26.96 -39.96
C LYS A 362 10.78 -26.64 -40.05
N ARG A 363 11.41 -27.02 -41.17
CA ARG A 363 12.82 -26.69 -41.45
C ARG A 363 13.01 -25.16 -41.53
N PRO A 364 14.14 -24.63 -41.02
CA PRO A 364 14.32 -23.19 -40.91
C PRO A 364 14.54 -22.53 -42.27
N THR A 365 13.58 -21.72 -42.72
CA THR A 365 13.85 -20.62 -43.65
C THR A 365 14.63 -19.54 -42.91
N ARG A 366 15.68 -18.97 -43.54
CA ARG A 366 16.53 -17.94 -42.93
C ARG A 366 15.79 -16.62 -42.74
N GLN A 367 14.94 -16.52 -41.71
CA GLN A 367 14.42 -15.27 -41.18
C GLN A 367 15.15 -14.92 -39.88
N GLY A 368 15.58 -13.67 -39.73
CA GLY A 368 16.49 -13.21 -38.65
C GLY A 368 15.93 -13.19 -37.22
N ASN A 369 14.89 -13.97 -36.91
CA ASN A 369 14.17 -13.93 -35.62
C ASN A 369 14.90 -14.70 -34.49
N TRP A 370 16.00 -15.38 -34.80
CA TRP A 370 16.80 -16.22 -33.88
C TRP A 370 17.42 -15.46 -32.71
N SER A 371 17.56 -14.13 -32.82
CA SER A 371 18.21 -13.24 -31.85
C SER A 371 17.53 -13.23 -30.47
N ARG A 372 16.26 -13.64 -30.39
CA ARG A 372 15.41 -13.46 -29.20
C ARG A 372 14.74 -14.72 -28.64
N SER A 373 15.03 -15.90 -29.19
CA SER A 373 14.61 -17.17 -28.61
C SER A 373 15.10 -17.26 -27.16
N LEU A 374 14.21 -17.48 -26.19
CA LEU A 374 14.62 -17.56 -24.79
C LEU A 374 15.55 -18.77 -24.60
N PRO A 375 16.41 -18.81 -23.56
CA PRO A 375 17.28 -19.97 -23.32
C PRO A 375 16.52 -21.30 -23.16
N ARG A 376 15.22 -21.23 -22.83
CA ARG A 376 14.29 -22.37 -22.71
C ARG A 376 13.76 -22.87 -24.07
N ASP A 377 13.91 -22.08 -25.13
CA ASP A 377 13.42 -22.36 -26.48
C ASP A 377 14.51 -22.97 -27.40
N LYS A 378 15.65 -23.38 -26.83
CA LYS A 378 16.83 -23.92 -27.53
C LYS A 378 17.06 -25.43 -27.28
N GLN A 379 15.99 -26.19 -27.00
CA GLN A 379 16.02 -27.65 -26.90
C GLN A 379 15.57 -28.30 -28.20
#